data_AF-A0A1B6GFA1-F1
#
_entry.id   AF-A0A1B6GFA1-F1
#
_cell.length_a   1.000
_cell.length_b   1.000
_cell.length_c   1.000
_cell.angle_alpha   90.00
_cell.angle_beta   90.00
_cell.angle_gamma   90.00
#
_symmetry.space_group_name_H-M   'P 1'
#
loop_
_entity.id
_entity.type
_entity.pdbx_description
1 polymer ?
#
loop_
_entity_poly.entity_id
_entity_poly.type
_entity_poly.pdbx_seq_one_letter_code
_entity_poly.pdbx_strand_id
1 'polypeptide(L)'
;CLRGWSGQSPPTPIHQKGKPLATIRDENGEVLPHFGKFKKKREELLLATKLQDPLSGQEAERQGPDHWNLPERPVLSVRDVVGLALPRIGVYKGLDKEQQVVAVINDDMCINCGKCYMACNDSGYQAIQFDPDSHIPHVTDDCTGCNLCVSVCPIIDCISMVRKQIPHIIKRGVPAS
;
A
#
# COMPACT_ATOMS: atom_id res chain seq x y z
N CYS A 1 6.17 -20.75 10.21
CA CYS A 1 6.10 -19.44 9.53
C CYS A 1 4.92 -18.69 10.10
N LEU A 2 5.11 -17.44 10.50
CA LEU A 2 4.02 -16.60 10.99
C LEU A 2 3.11 -16.23 9.82
N ARG A 3 1.79 -16.32 10.00
CA ARG A 3 0.83 -15.99 8.94
C ARG A 3 0.93 -14.50 8.61
N GLY A 4 0.91 -14.17 7.32
CA GLY A 4 1.01 -12.79 6.81
C GLY A 4 2.42 -12.22 6.74
N TRP A 5 3.43 -12.85 7.35
CA TRP A 5 4.81 -12.39 7.27
C TRP A 5 5.46 -12.76 5.93
N SER A 6 6.29 -11.85 5.41
CA SER A 6 7.15 -12.13 4.27
C SER A 6 8.53 -12.54 4.77
N GLY A 7 8.74 -13.85 4.95
CA GLY A 7 9.96 -14.37 5.54
C GLY A 7 10.12 -13.92 7.00
N GLN A 8 11.08 -13.03 7.26
CA GLN A 8 11.34 -12.44 8.57
C GLN A 8 10.75 -11.03 8.74
N SER A 9 10.09 -10.50 7.70
CA SER A 9 9.47 -9.18 7.74
C SER A 9 8.00 -9.30 8.16
N PRO A 10 7.56 -8.60 9.23
CA PRO A 10 6.14 -8.49 9.55
C PRO A 10 5.39 -7.72 8.44
N PRO A 11 4.06 -7.88 8.35
CA PRO A 11 3.24 -6.99 7.52
C PRO A 11 3.52 -5.53 7.88
N THR A 12 3.75 -4.70 6.88
CA THR A 12 4.03 -3.28 7.09
C THR A 12 2.81 -2.58 7.69
N PRO A 13 2.88 -2.06 8.93
CA PRO A 13 1.79 -1.29 9.50
C PRO A 13 1.72 0.08 8.84
N ILE A 14 0.54 0.71 8.88
CA ILE A 14 0.40 2.12 8.49
C ILE A 14 1.25 2.96 9.44
N HIS A 15 2.24 3.64 8.88
CA HIS A 15 3.24 4.34 9.66
C HIS A 15 3.71 5.62 9.00
N GLN A 16 4.26 6.52 9.83
CA GLN A 16 5.03 7.67 9.38
C GLN A 16 6.31 7.76 10.21
N LYS A 17 7.46 7.78 9.54
CA LYS A 17 8.79 7.71 10.20
C LYS A 17 8.93 6.50 11.15
N GLY A 18 8.37 5.36 10.77
CA GLY A 18 8.38 4.11 11.54
C GLY A 18 7.44 4.07 12.75
N LYS A 19 6.68 5.13 13.03
CA LYS A 19 5.70 5.15 14.13
C LYS A 19 4.32 4.78 13.60
N PRO A 20 3.56 3.91 14.29
CA PRO A 20 2.20 3.57 13.89
C PRO A 20 1.32 4.82 13.90
N LEU A 21 0.42 4.91 12.93
CA LEU A 21 -0.51 6.02 12.79
C LEU A 21 -1.96 5.55 12.92
N ALA A 22 -2.78 6.38 13.56
CA ALA A 22 -4.22 6.34 13.36
C ALA A 22 -4.59 7.15 12.11
N THR A 23 -5.47 6.62 11.27
CA THR A 23 -6.03 7.35 10.12
C THR A 23 -6.89 8.50 10.61
N ILE A 24 -6.61 9.71 10.15
CA ILE A 24 -7.37 10.92 10.49
C ILE A 24 -7.83 11.58 9.20
N ARG A 25 -9.14 11.71 9.07
CA ARG A 25 -9.80 12.29 7.91
C ARG A 25 -10.37 13.66 8.26
N ASP A 26 -10.37 14.57 7.30
CA ASP A 26 -11.09 15.85 7.37
C ASP A 26 -12.60 15.60 7.22
N GLU A 27 -13.40 16.66 7.35
CA GLU A 27 -14.86 16.65 7.20
C GLU A 27 -15.31 16.07 5.83
N ASN A 28 -14.49 16.25 4.80
CA ASN A 28 -14.72 15.74 3.45
C ASN A 28 -14.34 14.26 3.27
N GLY A 29 -13.83 13.60 4.31
CA GLY A 29 -13.36 12.21 4.24
C GLY A 29 -11.95 12.03 3.68
N GLU A 30 -11.25 13.11 3.32
CA GLU A 30 -9.88 13.09 2.80
C GLU A 30 -8.85 12.96 3.93
N VAL A 31 -7.74 12.26 3.69
CA VAL A 31 -6.67 12.11 4.69
C VAL A 31 -5.86 13.40 4.81
N LEU A 32 -5.66 13.86 6.05
CA LEU A 32 -4.87 15.07 6.31
C LEU A 32 -3.37 14.79 6.21
N PRO A 33 -2.63 15.45 5.29
CA PRO A 33 -1.19 15.26 5.16
C PRO A 33 -0.42 15.87 6.34
N HIS A 34 0.87 15.51 6.45
CA HIS A 34 1.69 15.77 7.63
C HIS A 34 2.43 17.13 7.62
N PHE A 35 2.01 18.09 6.79
CA PHE A 35 2.68 19.40 6.65
C PHE A 35 1.72 20.59 6.69
N GLY A 36 2.28 21.79 6.91
CA GLY A 36 1.56 23.06 6.80
C GLY A 36 0.30 23.18 7.66
N LYS A 37 -0.79 23.67 7.05
CA LYS A 37 -2.12 23.83 7.67
C LYS A 37 -2.73 22.48 8.11
N PHE A 38 -2.47 21.43 7.33
CA PHE A 38 -3.02 20.09 7.57
C PHE A 38 -2.42 19.45 8.82
N LYS A 39 -1.12 19.65 9.05
CA LYS A 39 -0.46 19.17 10.27
C LYS A 39 -1.08 19.76 11.54
N LYS A 40 -1.37 21.06 11.54
CA LYS A 40 -2.00 21.75 12.68
C LYS A 40 -3.39 21.19 12.97
N LYS A 41 -4.25 21.08 11.94
CA LYS A 41 -5.57 20.43 12.05
C LYS A 41 -5.45 19.01 12.60
N ARG A 42 -4.48 18.24 12.11
CA ARG A 42 -4.24 16.86 12.57
C ARG A 42 -3.85 16.81 14.05
N GLU A 43 -2.99 17.72 14.51
CA GLU A 43 -2.60 17.85 15.91
C GLU A 43 -3.81 18.25 16.79
N GLU A 44 -4.64 19.18 16.33
CA GLU A 44 -5.88 19.60 17.02
C GLU A 44 -6.87 18.43 17.16
N LEU A 45 -7.12 17.68 16.07
CA LEU A 45 -7.98 16.50 16.10
C LEU A 45 -7.44 15.41 17.02
N LEU A 46 -6.13 15.14 16.97
CA LEU A 46 -5.48 14.19 17.88
C LEU A 46 -5.61 14.60 19.34
N LEU A 47 -5.46 15.88 19.65
CA LEU A 47 -5.65 16.40 21.00
C LEU A 47 -7.11 16.26 21.43
N ALA A 48 -8.07 16.58 20.56
CA ALA A 48 -9.49 16.40 20.82
C ALA A 48 -9.84 14.94 21.11
N THR A 49 -9.35 13.99 20.31
CA THR A 49 -9.55 12.55 20.55
C THR A 49 -8.95 12.11 21.88
N LYS A 50 -7.73 12.57 22.22
CA LYS A 50 -7.08 12.24 23.50
C LYS A 50 -7.75 12.87 24.72
N LEU A 51 -8.38 14.03 24.56
CA LEU A 51 -9.13 14.66 25.66
C LEU A 51 -10.46 13.95 25.92
N GLN A 52 -11.11 13.45 24.87
CA GLN A 52 -12.32 12.63 24.99
C GLN A 52 -12.01 11.29 25.67
N ASP A 53 -10.86 10.69 25.35
CA ASP A 53 -10.44 9.43 25.94
C ASP A 53 -8.97 9.45 26.39
N PRO A 54 -8.68 10.05 27.56
CA PRO A 54 -7.32 10.20 28.07
C PRO A 54 -6.68 8.87 28.52
N LEU A 55 -7.48 7.80 28.63
CA LEU A 55 -7.07 6.47 29.12
C LEU A 55 -7.15 5.37 28.05
N SER A 56 -7.78 5.59 26.89
CA SER A 56 -7.77 4.62 25.77
C SER A 56 -6.52 4.68 24.90
N GLY A 57 -5.38 5.08 25.46
CA GLY A 57 -4.16 4.46 24.96
C GLY A 57 -4.37 2.98 25.22
N GLN A 58 -4.84 2.22 24.22
CA GLN A 58 -5.03 0.77 24.33
C GLN A 58 -3.82 0.27 25.11
N GLU A 59 -4.04 -0.15 26.36
CA GLU A 59 -3.04 -0.95 27.04
C GLU A 59 -2.88 -2.11 26.08
N ALA A 60 -1.78 -2.13 25.33
CA ALA A 60 -1.47 -3.23 24.44
C ALA A 60 -1.63 -4.43 25.33
N GLU A 61 -2.67 -5.24 25.10
CA GLU A 61 -3.03 -6.34 25.97
C GLU A 61 -1.75 -7.14 26.13
N ARG A 62 -1.11 -7.00 27.30
CA ARG A 62 0.25 -7.46 27.50
C ARG A 62 0.09 -8.96 27.60
N GLN A 63 0.13 -9.63 26.44
CA GLN A 63 0.24 -11.06 26.38
C GLN A 63 1.43 -11.40 27.27
N GLY A 64 1.16 -12.13 28.35
CA GLY A 64 2.16 -12.43 29.36
C GLY A 64 3.42 -13.06 28.76
N PRO A 65 4.49 -13.20 29.54
CA PRO A 65 5.81 -13.64 29.06
C PRO A 65 5.85 -15.01 28.36
N ASP A 66 4.73 -15.76 28.33
CA ASP A 66 4.69 -17.17 27.98
C ASP A 66 4.04 -17.49 26.61
N HIS A 67 3.76 -16.49 25.77
CA HIS A 67 3.17 -16.73 24.44
C HIS A 67 4.26 -17.00 23.37
N TRP A 68 4.89 -18.16 23.40
CA TRP A 68 5.75 -18.60 22.29
C TRP A 68 4.90 -19.18 21.15
N ASN A 69 5.24 -18.82 19.91
CA ASN A 69 4.60 -19.40 18.74
C ASN A 69 5.06 -20.84 18.55
N LEU A 70 4.18 -21.80 18.81
CA LEU A 70 4.42 -23.19 18.50
C LEU A 70 4.50 -23.44 17.00
N PRO A 71 5.38 -24.34 16.53
CA PRO A 71 5.35 -24.81 15.16
C PRO A 71 4.01 -25.53 14.86
N GLU A 72 3.13 -24.92 14.06
CA GLU A 72 1.94 -25.58 13.52
C GLU A 72 2.28 -26.75 12.56
N ARG A 73 3.51 -26.76 12.03
CA ARG A 73 4.00 -27.74 11.06
C ARG A 73 5.51 -28.00 11.26
N PRO A 74 6.03 -29.16 10.83
CA PRO A 74 7.47 -29.44 10.90
C PRO A 74 8.27 -28.38 10.14
N VAL A 75 9.47 -28.09 10.65
CA VAL A 75 10.41 -27.18 10.00
C VAL A 75 10.94 -27.86 8.73
N LEU A 76 10.91 -27.13 7.62
CA LEU A 76 11.36 -27.62 6.32
C LEU A 76 12.89 -27.76 6.31
N SER A 77 13.38 -28.85 5.73
CA SER A 77 14.79 -29.03 5.40
C SER A 77 15.14 -28.30 4.10
N VAL A 78 16.44 -28.18 3.80
CA VAL A 78 16.91 -27.61 2.52
C VAL A 78 16.34 -28.40 1.33
N ARG A 79 16.24 -29.73 1.44
CA ARG A 79 15.73 -30.57 0.35
C ARG A 79 14.25 -30.29 0.04
N ASP A 80 13.48 -29.90 1.04
CA ASP A 80 12.04 -29.63 0.89
C ASP A 80 11.75 -28.30 0.18
N VAL A 81 12.73 -27.39 0.12
CA VAL A 81 12.57 -26.06 -0.50
C VAL A 81 13.16 -25.96 -1.90
N VAL A 82 14.04 -26.89 -2.28
CA VAL A 82 14.66 -26.93 -3.61
C VAL A 82 13.57 -27.10 -4.67
N GLY A 83 13.47 -26.12 -5.58
CA GLY A 83 12.55 -26.18 -6.72
C GLY A 83 11.13 -25.67 -6.47
N LEU A 84 10.76 -25.24 -5.25
CA LEU A 84 9.39 -24.79 -4.94
C LEU A 84 8.89 -23.61 -5.80
N ALA A 85 9.79 -22.77 -6.33
CA ALA A 85 9.43 -21.64 -7.17
C ALA A 85 9.24 -22.01 -8.66
N LEU A 86 9.73 -23.18 -9.10
CA LEU A 86 9.73 -23.57 -10.52
C LEU A 86 8.34 -23.60 -11.16
N PRO A 87 7.27 -24.06 -10.48
CA PRO A 87 5.92 -24.04 -11.07
C PRO A 87 5.38 -22.64 -11.40
N ARG A 88 5.99 -21.56 -10.88
CA ARG A 88 5.60 -20.17 -11.18
C ARG A 88 6.34 -19.58 -12.38
N ILE A 89 7.30 -20.30 -12.96
CA ILE A 89 8.13 -19.84 -14.08
C ILE A 89 7.64 -20.53 -15.36
N GLY A 90 7.39 -19.76 -16.41
CA GLY A 90 6.88 -20.31 -17.67
C GLY A 90 6.94 -19.32 -18.83
N VAL A 91 6.31 -19.68 -19.94
CA VAL A 91 6.23 -18.84 -21.14
C VAL A 91 5.20 -17.73 -20.98
N TYR A 92 5.42 -16.59 -21.64
CA TYR A 92 4.51 -15.45 -21.59
C TYR A 92 3.06 -15.78 -21.97
N LYS A 93 2.84 -16.64 -22.97
CA LYS A 93 1.49 -17.08 -23.39
C LYS A 93 0.73 -17.84 -22.30
N GLY A 94 1.42 -18.40 -21.31
CA GLY A 94 0.82 -19.07 -20.16
C GLY A 94 0.38 -18.12 -19.04
N LEU A 95 0.69 -16.83 -19.14
CA LEU A 95 0.21 -15.82 -18.19
C LEU A 95 -1.22 -15.42 -18.52
N ASP A 96 -2.07 -15.34 -17.50
CA ASP A 96 -3.45 -14.91 -17.62
C ASP A 96 -3.51 -13.39 -17.86
N LYS A 97 -4.04 -13.01 -19.03
CA LYS A 97 -4.17 -11.61 -19.46
C LYS A 97 -5.48 -10.97 -18.98
N GLU A 98 -6.43 -11.75 -18.47
CA GLU A 98 -7.69 -11.26 -17.92
C GLU A 98 -7.53 -10.83 -16.46
N GLN A 99 -6.54 -11.39 -15.75
CA GLN A 99 -6.19 -11.04 -14.37
C GLN A 99 -5.38 -9.73 -14.29
N GLN A 100 -6.05 -8.62 -14.62
CA GLN A 100 -5.46 -7.29 -14.53
C GLN A 100 -5.51 -6.73 -13.11
N VAL A 101 -4.54 -5.88 -12.79
CA VAL A 101 -4.41 -5.20 -11.50
C VAL A 101 -4.35 -3.69 -11.68
N VAL A 102 -4.64 -2.94 -10.62
CA VAL A 102 -4.49 -1.49 -10.55
C VAL A 102 -3.76 -1.10 -9.26
N ALA A 103 -3.05 0.02 -9.30
CA ALA A 103 -2.37 0.55 -8.14
C ALA A 103 -3.36 1.24 -7.20
N VAL A 104 -3.22 0.99 -5.90
CA VAL A 104 -3.95 1.70 -4.83
C VAL A 104 -2.92 2.27 -3.86
N ILE A 105 -3.01 3.57 -3.62
CA ILE A 105 -2.10 4.31 -2.74
C ILE A 105 -2.74 4.41 -1.37
N ASN A 106 -1.94 4.20 -0.32
CA ASN A 106 -2.33 4.48 1.05
C ASN A 106 -1.92 5.91 1.41
N ASP A 107 -2.91 6.79 1.53
CA ASP A 107 -2.71 8.23 1.76
C ASP A 107 -2.02 8.53 3.11
N ASP A 108 -2.27 7.73 4.16
CA ASP A 108 -1.63 7.92 5.47
C ASP A 108 -0.12 7.60 5.45
N MET A 109 0.31 6.67 4.58
CA MET A 109 1.73 6.33 4.41
C MET A 109 2.43 7.23 3.38
N CYS A 110 1.68 8.03 2.63
CA CYS A 110 2.23 8.89 1.60
C CYS A 110 3.08 10.00 2.23
N ILE A 111 4.27 10.24 1.65
CA ILE A 111 5.16 11.36 2.02
C ILE A 111 5.13 12.50 0.99
N ASN A 112 4.12 12.53 0.13
CA ASN A 112 3.84 13.65 -0.78
C ASN A 112 4.95 13.98 -1.79
N CYS A 113 5.81 13.00 -2.12
CA CYS A 113 6.99 13.24 -2.97
C CYS A 113 6.69 13.35 -4.48
N GLY A 114 5.51 12.94 -4.94
CA GLY A 114 5.12 12.98 -6.35
C GLY A 114 5.86 12.03 -7.30
N LYS A 115 6.74 11.15 -6.81
CA LYS A 115 7.50 10.21 -7.67
C LYS A 115 6.61 9.26 -8.47
N CYS A 116 5.53 8.76 -7.86
CA CYS A 116 4.54 7.93 -8.55
C CYS A 116 3.86 8.71 -9.68
N TYR A 117 3.48 9.96 -9.44
CA TYR A 117 2.90 10.86 -10.43
C TYR A 117 3.87 11.09 -11.61
N MET A 118 5.11 11.52 -11.34
CA MET A 118 6.12 11.75 -12.37
C MET A 118 6.40 10.50 -13.21
N ALA A 119 6.57 9.34 -12.57
CA ALA A 119 6.82 8.09 -13.29
C ALA A 119 5.63 7.66 -14.16
N CYS A 120 4.39 7.86 -13.69
CA CYS A 120 3.22 7.57 -14.51
C CYS A 120 3.04 8.57 -15.65
N ASN A 121 3.44 9.82 -15.45
CA ASN A 121 3.32 10.87 -16.45
C ASN A 121 4.33 10.68 -17.59
N ASP A 122 5.61 10.54 -17.27
CA ASP A 122 6.69 10.57 -18.26
C ASP A 122 7.07 9.16 -18.77
N SER A 123 6.65 8.10 -18.09
CA SER A 123 7.00 6.71 -18.43
C SER A 123 5.81 5.74 -18.37
N GLY A 124 4.59 6.27 -18.25
CA GLY A 124 3.37 5.47 -18.09
C GLY A 124 2.20 5.96 -18.92
N TYR A 125 1.06 6.15 -18.26
CA TYR A 125 -0.26 6.36 -18.87
C TYR A 125 -0.98 7.60 -18.35
N GLN A 126 -0.26 8.50 -17.64
CA GLN A 126 -0.84 9.74 -17.09
C GLN A 126 -2.08 9.48 -16.21
N ALA A 127 -2.10 8.33 -15.52
CA ALA A 127 -3.26 7.81 -14.78
C ALA A 127 -3.23 8.13 -13.28
N ILE A 128 -2.43 9.13 -12.87
CA ILE A 128 -2.34 9.59 -11.49
C ILE A 128 -2.58 11.09 -11.50
N GLN A 129 -3.54 11.54 -10.70
CA GLN A 129 -3.77 12.95 -10.40
C GLN A 129 -2.96 13.32 -9.16
N PHE A 130 -2.41 14.51 -9.10
CA PHE A 130 -1.64 14.99 -7.96
C PHE A 130 -2.23 16.30 -7.47
N ASP A 131 -2.78 16.28 -6.26
CA ASP A 131 -3.48 17.43 -5.71
C ASP A 131 -2.52 18.61 -5.44
N PRO A 132 -2.82 19.83 -5.92
CA PRO A 132 -1.90 20.96 -5.81
C PRO A 132 -1.74 21.51 -4.39
N ASP A 133 -2.68 21.24 -3.48
CA ASP A 133 -2.67 21.78 -2.11
C ASP A 133 -2.13 20.77 -1.09
N SER A 134 -2.72 19.58 -1.08
CA SER A 134 -2.39 18.46 -0.17
C SER A 134 -1.21 17.63 -0.65
N HIS A 135 -0.86 17.71 -1.95
CA HIS A 135 0.16 16.87 -2.59
C HIS A 135 -0.09 15.37 -2.40
N ILE A 136 -1.37 14.96 -2.30
CA ILE A 136 -1.75 13.54 -2.25
C ILE A 136 -2.02 13.06 -3.69
N PRO A 137 -1.39 11.95 -4.14
CA PRO A 137 -1.64 11.36 -5.44
C PRO A 137 -2.90 10.46 -5.43
N HIS A 138 -3.76 10.59 -6.43
CA HIS A 138 -4.95 9.76 -6.64
C HIS A 138 -4.84 8.98 -7.95
N VAL A 139 -5.00 7.65 -7.92
CA VAL A 139 -4.95 6.80 -9.11
C VAL A 139 -6.31 6.78 -9.79
N THR A 140 -6.36 7.02 -11.10
CA THR A 140 -7.61 7.01 -11.89
C THR A 140 -7.88 5.64 -12.53
N ASP A 141 -9.09 5.47 -13.08
CA ASP A 141 -9.52 4.22 -13.74
C ASP A 141 -8.70 3.87 -15.00
N ASP A 142 -7.98 4.87 -15.52
CA ASP A 142 -7.03 4.73 -16.63
C ASP A 142 -5.77 3.93 -16.26
N CYS A 143 -5.60 3.57 -14.99
CA CYS A 143 -4.52 2.72 -14.55
C CYS A 143 -4.54 1.36 -15.30
N THR A 144 -3.40 1.05 -15.91
CA THR A 144 -3.17 -0.19 -16.67
C THR A 144 -2.50 -1.29 -15.84
N GLY A 145 -2.07 -0.97 -14.61
CA GLY A 145 -1.42 -1.95 -13.75
C GLY A 145 0.07 -2.20 -14.04
N CYS A 146 0.76 -1.29 -14.74
CA CYS A 146 2.17 -1.49 -15.15
C CYS A 146 3.19 -1.61 -14.01
N ASN A 147 2.80 -1.36 -12.76
CA ASN A 147 3.61 -1.51 -11.54
C ASN A 147 4.81 -0.53 -11.42
N LEU A 148 4.96 0.44 -12.32
CA LEU A 148 6.08 1.37 -12.29
C LEU A 148 6.03 2.31 -11.07
N CYS A 149 4.84 2.81 -10.71
CA CYS A 149 4.65 3.69 -9.56
C CYS A 149 5.04 3.02 -8.22
N VAL A 150 4.71 1.74 -8.05
CA VAL A 150 5.08 0.94 -6.87
C VAL A 150 6.61 0.85 -6.78
N SER A 151 7.27 0.62 -7.90
CA SER A 151 8.71 0.37 -7.98
C SER A 151 9.56 1.61 -7.65
N VAL A 152 9.01 2.82 -7.85
CA VAL A 152 9.70 4.10 -7.56
C VAL A 152 9.28 4.72 -6.22
N CYS A 153 8.29 4.15 -5.54
CA CYS A 153 7.80 4.67 -4.27
C CYS A 153 8.88 4.51 -3.19
N PRO A 154 9.25 5.57 -2.47
CA PRO A 154 10.28 5.48 -1.42
C PRO A 154 9.78 4.83 -0.13
N ILE A 155 8.47 4.61 0.02
CA ILE A 155 7.84 4.02 1.20
C ILE A 155 7.37 2.61 0.85
N ILE A 156 7.90 1.62 1.56
CA ILE A 156 7.55 0.20 1.39
C ILE A 156 6.06 0.02 1.64
N ASP A 157 5.39 -0.72 0.75
CA ASP A 157 3.96 -1.03 0.79
C ASP A 157 3.00 0.18 0.81
N CYS A 158 3.49 1.40 0.56
CA CYS A 158 2.62 2.58 0.42
C CYS A 158 1.70 2.47 -0.81
N ILE A 159 2.15 1.78 -1.86
CA ILE A 159 1.34 1.49 -3.05
C ILE A 159 1.21 -0.02 -3.18
N SER A 160 -0.03 -0.51 -3.30
CA SER A 160 -0.34 -1.93 -3.48
C SER A 160 -1.02 -2.19 -4.82
N MET A 161 -0.84 -3.38 -5.38
CA MET A 161 -1.52 -3.79 -6.61
C MET A 161 -2.73 -4.66 -6.24
N VAL A 162 -3.93 -4.18 -6.56
CA VAL A 162 -5.19 -4.88 -6.28
C VAL A 162 -5.84 -5.32 -7.58
N ARG A 163 -6.69 -6.35 -7.53
CA ARG A 163 -7.42 -6.83 -8.72
C ARG A 163 -8.31 -5.71 -9.29
N LYS A 164 -8.22 -5.47 -10.59
CA LYS A 164 -9.04 -4.48 -11.29
C LYS A 164 -10.51 -4.98 -11.30
N GLN A 165 -11.42 -4.14 -10.82
CA GLN A 165 -12.86 -4.46 -10.75
C GLN A 165 -13.62 -4.07 -12.03
N ILE A 166 -13.06 -3.14 -12.81
CA ILE A 166 -13.62 -2.63 -14.06
C ILE A 166 -13.00 -3.41 -15.24
N PRO A 167 -13.77 -3.73 -16.31
CA PRO A 167 -13.22 -4.40 -17.49
C PRO A 167 -12.01 -3.65 -18.06
N HIS A 168 -10.95 -4.38 -18.37
CA HIS A 168 -9.73 -3.82 -18.93
C HIS A 168 -9.88 -3.62 -20.45
N ILE A 169 -10.06 -2.37 -20.87
CA ILE A 169 -10.13 -1.99 -22.29
C ILE A 169 -8.78 -1.42 -22.73
N ILE A 170 -8.16 -2.08 -23.73
CA ILE A 170 -6.85 -1.68 -24.26
C ILE A 170 -7.01 -0.42 -25.12
N LYS A 171 -6.37 0.68 -24.72
CA LYS A 171 -6.31 1.91 -25.51
C LYS A 171 -5.36 1.74 -26.69
N ARG A 172 -5.89 1.49 -27.89
CA ARG A 172 -5.10 1.28 -29.12
C ARG A 172 -4.67 2.57 -29.83
N GLY A 173 -5.16 3.73 -29.40
CA GLY A 173 -4.87 5.05 -30.00
C GLY A 173 -5.58 5.30 -31.34
N VAL A 174 -5.70 4.28 -32.19
CA VAL A 174 -6.45 4.30 -33.45
C VAL A 174 -7.54 3.22 -33.45
N PRO A 175 -8.64 3.39 -34.21
CA PRO A 175 -9.64 2.35 -34.40
C PRO A 175 -9.00 1.08 -34.99
N ALA A 176 -9.49 -0.09 -34.56
CA ALA A 176 -9.07 -1.34 -35.18
C ALA A 176 -9.60 -1.38 -36.62
N SER A 177 -8.69 -1.45 -37.59
CA SER A 177 -8.96 -1.68 -39.01
C SER A 177 -9.54 -3.06 -39.27
#